data_AF-A0A2S5L9U4-F1
#
_entry.id   AF-A0A2S5L9U4-F1
#
_cell.length_a   1.000
_cell.length_b   1.000
_cell.length_c   1.000
_cell.angle_alpha   90.00
_cell.angle_beta   90.00
_cell.angle_gamma   90.00
#
_symmetry.space_group_name_H-M   'P 1'
#
loop_
_entity.id
_entity.type
_entity.pdbx_description
1 polymer ?
#
loop_
_entity_poly.entity_id
_entity_poly.type
_entity_poly.pdbx_seq_one_letter_code
_entity_poly.pdbx_strand_id
1 'polypeptide(L)' 'MTQQEFLKDLKENTGLTWDAIAAASGVHARALKTYRMPESSKDYRPMPNVAKVALTSLLK' A
#
# COMPACT_ATOMS: atom_id res chain seq x y z
N MET A 1 12.40 -7.16 2.00
CA MET A 1 11.37 -6.11 2.00
C MET A 1 10.01 -6.75 2.27
N THR A 2 9.43 -6.45 3.43
CA THR A 2 8.06 -6.81 3.80
C THR A 2 7.05 -5.92 3.04
N GLN A 3 5.76 -6.26 3.06
CA GLN A 3 4.76 -5.40 2.42
C GLN A 3 4.62 -4.03 3.10
N GLN A 4 4.87 -3.95 4.42
CA GLN A 4 4.80 -2.72 5.19
C GLN A 4 6.01 -1.83 4.90
N GLU A 5 7.20 -2.42 4.78
CA GLU A 5 8.40 -1.71 4.32
C GLU A 5 8.16 -1.12 2.92
N PHE A 6 7.67 -1.94 1.98
CA PHE A 6 7.32 -1.46 0.63
C PHE A 6 6.33 -0.29 0.65
N LEU A 7 5.26 -0.39 1.44
CA LEU A 7 4.24 0.66 1.51
C LEU A 7 4.77 1.93 2.17
N LYS A 8 5.64 1.79 3.18
CA LYS A 8 6.31 2.92 3.84
C LYS A 8 7.23 3.62 2.86
N ASP A 9 8.09 2.87 2.17
CA ASP A 9 9.01 3.40 1.15
C ASP A 9 8.23 4.08 0.02
N LEU A 10 7.13 3.48 -0.45
CA LEU A 10 6.24 4.08 -1.44
C LEU A 10 5.74 5.46 -0.99
N LYS A 11 5.26 5.55 0.26
CA LYS A 11 4.76 6.81 0.82
C LYS A 11 5.86 7.86 0.97
N GLU A 12 7.05 7.45 1.38
CA GLU A 12 8.20 8.36 1.52
C GLU A 12 8.68 8.88 0.15
N ASN A 13 8.76 8.01 -0.86
CA ASN A 13 9.19 8.40 -2.20
C ASN A 13 8.17 9.27 -2.94
N THR A 14 6.88 9.02 -2.75
CA THR A 14 5.82 9.78 -3.44
C THR A 14 5.44 11.08 -2.72
N GLY A 15 5.73 11.18 -1.41
CA GLY A 15 5.25 12.29 -0.56
C GLY A 15 3.73 12.34 -0.37
N LEU A 16 3.00 11.34 -0.89
CA LEU A 16 1.54 11.32 -0.89
C LEU A 16 0.96 10.85 0.45
N THR A 17 -0.27 11.26 0.74
CA THR A 17 -1.05 10.67 1.85
C THR A 17 -1.54 9.28 1.45
N TRP A 18 -1.94 8.47 2.42
CA TRP A 18 -2.51 7.14 2.14
C TRP A 18 -3.77 7.19 1.28
N ASP A 19 -4.60 8.21 1.47
CA ASP A 19 -5.82 8.40 0.68
C ASP A 19 -5.47 8.82 -0.76
N ALA A 20 -4.44 9.66 -0.95
CA ALA A 20 -3.95 10.01 -2.27
C ALA A 20 -3.30 8.82 -2.98
N ILE A 21 -2.57 7.95 -2.27
CA ILE A 21 -2.02 6.70 -2.81
C ILE A 21 -3.16 5.76 -3.25
N ALA A 22 -4.19 5.59 -2.42
CA ALA A 22 -5.36 4.78 -2.76
C ALA A 22 -6.06 5.32 -4.03
N ALA A 23 -6.27 6.63 -4.10
CA ALA A 23 -6.88 7.28 -5.26
C ALA A 23 -6.02 7.13 -6.53
N ALA A 24 -4.72 7.41 -6.43
CA ALA A 24 -3.80 7.37 -7.58
C ALA A 24 -3.53 5.96 -8.10
N SER A 25 -3.51 4.95 -7.22
CA SER A 25 -3.30 3.54 -7.61
C SER A 25 -4.59 2.80 -7.97
N GLY A 26 -5.77 3.37 -7.70
CA GLY A 26 -7.05 2.67 -7.82
C GLY A 26 -7.27 1.56 -6.78
N VAL A 27 -6.37 1.42 -5.80
CA VAL A 27 -6.54 0.48 -4.68
C VAL A 27 -7.54 1.06 -3.69
N HIS A 28 -8.59 0.31 -3.37
CA HIS A 28 -9.60 0.76 -2.41
C HIS A 28 -8.97 1.08 -1.04
N ALA A 29 -9.30 2.24 -0.46
CA ALA A 29 -8.68 2.74 0.78
C ALA A 29 -8.79 1.75 1.96
N ARG A 30 -9.92 1.03 2.07
CA ARG A 30 -10.10 -0.03 3.08
C ARG A 30 -9.10 -1.18 2.90
N ALA A 31 -8.83 -1.59 1.66
CA ALA A 31 -7.87 -2.65 1.36
C ALA A 31 -6.44 -2.17 1.67
N LEU A 32 -6.09 -0.96 1.23
CA LEU A 32 -4.80 -0.34 1.56
C LEU A 32 -4.58 -0.22 3.07
N LYS A 33 -5.62 0.04 3.86
CA LYS A 33 -5.53 0.00 5.33
C LYS A 33 -5.12 -1.38 5.83
N THR A 34 -5.72 -2.45 5.33
CA THR A 34 -5.39 -3.82 5.77
C THR A 34 -3.98 -4.27 5.38
N TYR A 35 -3.46 -3.81 4.24
CA TYR A 35 -2.09 -4.13 3.79
C TYR A 35 -1.02 -3.46 4.66
N ARG A 36 -1.33 -2.30 5.25
CA ARG A 36 -0.41 -1.56 6.13
C ARG A 36 -0.39 -2.09 7.57
N MET A 37 -1.31 -2.98 7.93
CA MET A 37 -1.34 -3.53 9.29
C MET A 37 -0.11 -4.41 9.53
N PRO A 38 0.40 -4.50 10.78
CA PRO A 38 1.43 -5.48 11.12
C PRO A 38 0.89 -6.91 10.99
N GLU A 39 1.76 -7.87 10.71
CA GLU A 39 1.37 -9.28 10.50
C GLU A 39 0.67 -9.90 11.72
N SER A 40 0.93 -9.39 12.92
CA SER A 40 0.27 -9.81 14.16
C SER A 40 -1.17 -9.29 14.31
N SER A 41 -1.61 -8.36 13.47
CA SER A 41 -2.96 -7.79 13.53
C SER A 41 -4.01 -8.73 12.92
N LYS A 42 -5.18 -8.83 13.57
CA LYS A 42 -6.35 -9.52 13.02
C LYS A 42 -6.84 -8.91 11.68
N ASP A 43 -6.54 -7.64 11.45
CA ASP A 43 -6.91 -6.92 10.23
C ASP A 43 -5.84 -7.03 9.13
N TYR A 44 -4.71 -7.70 9.39
CA TYR A 44 -3.70 -7.96 8.39
C TYR A 44 -4.30 -8.74 7.22
N ARG A 45 -4.07 -8.24 6.01
CA ARG A 45 -4.35 -8.97 4.78
C ARG A 45 -3.11 -8.91 3.90
N PRO A 46 -2.72 -10.03 3.28
CA PRO A 46 -1.64 -10.02 2.29
C PRO A 46 -2.07 -9.21 1.08
N MET A 47 -1.16 -8.39 0.58
CA MET A 47 -1.39 -7.58 -0.62
C MET A 47 -1.29 -8.46 -1.87
N PRO A 48 -2.34 -8.54 -2.72
CA PRO A 48 -2.29 -9.30 -3.95
C PRO A 48 -1.37 -8.65 -4.98
N ASN A 49 -0.83 -9.45 -5.91
CA ASN A 49 0.09 -8.98 -6.95
C ASN A 49 -0.48 -7.82 -7.79
N VAL A 50 -1.77 -7.84 -8.08
CA VAL A 50 -2.45 -6.76 -8.83
C VAL A 50 -2.34 -5.42 -8.09
N ALA A 51 -2.57 -5.40 -6.78
CA ALA A 51 -2.42 -4.20 -5.97
C ALA A 51 -0.96 -3.74 -5.90
N LYS A 52 -0.02 -4.68 -5.81
CA LYS A 52 1.42 -4.38 -5.82
C LYS A 52 1.83 -3.67 -7.12
N VAL A 53 1.42 -4.21 -8.28
CA VAL A 53 1.72 -3.60 -9.60
C VAL A 53 1.14 -2.19 -9.70
N ALA A 54 -0.11 -2.00 -9.27
CA ALA A 54 -0.76 -0.69 -9.29
C ALA A 54 -0.01 0.33 -8.41
N LEU A 55 0.40 -0.07 -7.20
CA LEU A 55 1.15 0.80 -6.29
C LEU A 55 2.57 1.10 -6.79
N THR A 56 3.28 0.12 -7.37
CA THR A 56 4.61 0.32 -7.95
C THR A 56 4.57 1.30 -9.13
N SER A 57 3.46 1.39 -9.86
CA SER A 57 3.31 2.34 -10.97
C SER A 57 3.36 3.82 -10.57
N LEU A 58 3.27 4.13 -9.27
CA LEU A 58 3.39 5.47 -8.72
C LEU A 58 4.85 5.94 -8.52
N LEU A 59 5.84 5.04 -8.62
CA LEU A 59 7.27 5.31 -8.37
C LEU A 59 8.05 5.67 -9.65
N LYS A 60 7.39 6.32 -10.61
CA LYS A 60 8.01 6.70 -11.90
C LYS A 60 9.04 7.82 -11.75
#